data_AF-A0A1G0NUJ7-F1
#
_entry.id   AF-A0A1G0NUJ7-F1
#
_cell.length_a   1.000
_cell.length_b   1.000
_cell.length_c   1.000
_cell.angle_alpha   90.00
_cell.angle_beta   90.00
_cell.angle_gamma   90.00
#
_symmetry.space_group_name_H-M   'P 1'
#
loop_
_entity.id
_entity.type
_entity.pdbx_description
1 polymer ?
#
loop_
_entity_poly.entity_id
_entity_poly.type
_entity_poly.pdbx_seq_one_letter_code
_entity_poly.pdbx_strand_id
1 'polypeptide(L)'
;MPFFRCSICREDGSVCAEGITVSLEQAEREGVPEWYGTISATQEVELVAGQRYRLVLADGRAGDFVVRRNTAAGGLTRAIAIHGVGSMK
;
A
#
# COMPACT_ATOMS: atom_id res chain seq x y z
N MET A 1 10.59 -5.38 -9.75
CA MET A 1 9.73 -4.97 -8.62
C MET A 1 9.69 -6.09 -7.60
N PRO A 2 10.23 -5.90 -6.38
CA PRO A 2 10.09 -6.86 -5.29
C PRO A 2 8.64 -6.89 -4.75
N PHE A 3 8.20 -8.09 -4.35
CA PHE A 3 6.90 -8.32 -3.71
C PHE A 3 7.12 -8.61 -2.22
N PHE A 4 6.25 -8.03 -1.38
CA PHE A 4 6.31 -8.18 0.07
C PHE A 4 4.95 -8.61 0.61
N ARG A 5 4.97 -9.45 1.65
CA ARG A 5 3.80 -9.67 2.49
C ARG A 5 3.68 -8.50 3.46
N CYS A 6 2.46 -8.02 3.68
CA CYS A 6 2.22 -6.83 4.47
C CYS A 6 0.86 -6.86 5.18
N SER A 7 0.71 -5.93 6.11
CA SER A 7 -0.54 -5.54 6.76
C SER A 7 -0.80 -4.06 6.49
N ILE A 8 -2.07 -3.69 6.44
CA ILE A 8 -2.53 -2.32 6.25
C ILE A 8 -3.35 -1.90 7.46
N CYS A 9 -2.98 -0.77 8.06
CA CYS A 9 -3.68 -0.18 9.18
C CYS A 9 -4.30 1.17 8.78
N ARG A 10 -5.43 1.52 9.39
CA ARG A 10 -5.97 2.89 9.36
C ARG A 10 -5.12 3.82 10.24
N GLU A 11 -5.39 5.12 10.16
CA GLU A 11 -4.74 6.12 11.01
C GLU A 11 -5.01 5.90 12.51
N ASP A 12 -6.15 5.30 12.87
CA ASP A 12 -6.49 4.93 14.25
C ASP A 12 -5.76 3.67 14.76
N GLY A 13 -4.93 3.06 13.91
CA GLY A 13 -4.18 1.84 14.22
C GLY A 13 -4.96 0.53 14.00
N SER A 14 -6.25 0.58 13.66
CA SER A 14 -7.02 -0.62 13.34
C SER A 14 -6.52 -1.27 12.05
N VAL A 15 -6.41 -2.60 12.06
CA VAL A 15 -6.02 -3.37 10.88
C VAL A 15 -7.19 -3.45 9.91
N CYS A 16 -6.94 -3.04 8.65
CA CYS A 16 -7.87 -3.21 7.54
C CYS A 16 -7.68 -4.54 6.82
N ALA A 17 -6.41 -4.93 6.65
CA ALA A 17 -6.03 -6.10 5.89
C ALA A 17 -4.71 -6.66 6.41
N GLU A 18 -4.59 -7.97 6.40
CA GLU A 18 -3.43 -8.70 6.91
C GLU A 18 -3.02 -9.79 5.92
N GLY A 19 -1.72 -10.04 5.84
CA GLY A 19 -1.18 -11.13 5.03
C GLY A 19 -1.35 -10.96 3.52
N ILE A 20 -1.60 -9.75 3.05
CA ILE A 20 -1.73 -9.39 1.63
C ILE A 20 -0.37 -9.07 1.01
N THR A 21 -0.33 -9.06 -0.33
CA THR A 21 0.89 -8.81 -1.09
C THR A 21 0.90 -7.41 -1.68
N VAL A 22 2.05 -6.74 -1.57
CA VAL A 22 2.32 -5.45 -2.19
C VAL A 22 3.57 -5.54 -3.05
N SER A 23 3.52 -5.01 -4.28
CA SER A 23 4.73 -4.68 -5.03
C SER A 23 5.14 -3.25 -4.70
N LEU A 24 6.43 -3.01 -4.48
CA LEU A 24 6.96 -1.69 -4.17
C LEU A 24 8.06 -1.28 -5.15
N GLU A 25 8.09 0.00 -5.45
CA GLU A 25 9.14 0.66 -6.22
C GLU A 25 9.55 1.93 -5.48
N GLN A 26 10.84 2.07 -5.19
CA GLN A 26 11.40 3.31 -4.65
C GLN A 26 11.77 4.21 -5.82
N ALA A 27 11.46 5.49 -5.66
CA ALA A 27 11.77 6.54 -6.62
C ALA A 27 12.40 7.72 -5.88
N GLU A 28 13.00 8.61 -6.64
CA GLU A 28 13.46 9.90 -6.13
C GLU A 28 12.96 10.98 -7.08
N ARG A 29 12.30 11.99 -6.53
CA ARG A 29 11.78 13.11 -7.29
C ARG A 29 12.29 14.40 -6.66
N GLU A 30 13.09 15.16 -7.41
CA GLU A 30 13.67 16.43 -6.95
C GLU A 30 14.45 16.30 -5.62
N GLY A 31 15.15 15.18 -5.41
CA GLY A 31 15.89 14.92 -4.18
C GLY A 31 15.03 14.45 -2.99
N VAL A 32 13.72 14.28 -3.20
CA VAL A 32 12.80 13.73 -2.21
C VAL A 32 12.60 12.25 -2.46
N PRO A 33 12.89 11.37 -1.48
CA PRO A 33 12.58 9.95 -1.58
C PRO A 33 11.06 9.75 -1.66
N GLU A 34 10.63 9.11 -2.75
CA GLU A 34 9.24 8.71 -2.97
C GLU A 34 9.19 7.18 -3.09
N TRP A 35 8.02 6.60 -2.89
CA TRP A 35 7.82 5.21 -3.22
C TRP A 35 6.38 4.97 -3.68
N TYR A 36 6.24 4.02 -4.59
CA TYR A 36 4.97 3.65 -5.19
C TYR A 36 4.74 2.18 -4.96
N GLY A 37 3.48 1.77 -4.98
CA GLY A 37 3.16 0.37 -4.85
C GLY A 37 1.85 -0.02 -5.49
N THR A 38 1.71 -1.32 -5.73
CA THR A 38 0.44 -1.95 -6.09
C THR A 38 0.12 -3.03 -5.07
N ILE A 39 -0.99 -2.86 -4.36
CA ILE A 39 -1.53 -3.88 -3.47
C ILE A 39 -2.43 -4.80 -4.28
N SER A 40 -2.22 -6.10 -4.13
CA SER A 40 -3.09 -7.15 -4.63
C SER A 40 -3.88 -7.73 -3.47
N ALA A 41 -5.17 -7.40 -3.38
CA ALA A 41 -6.04 -7.82 -2.27
C ALA A 41 -7.39 -8.35 -2.78
N THR A 42 -8.10 -9.11 -1.95
CA THR A 42 -9.48 -9.53 -2.22
C THR A 42 -10.44 -8.33 -2.17
N GLN A 43 -11.64 -8.45 -2.75
CA GLN A 43 -12.60 -7.34 -2.79
C GLN A 43 -13.08 -6.86 -1.40
N GLU A 44 -12.94 -7.68 -0.36
CA GLU A 44 -13.34 -7.36 1.01
C GLU A 44 -12.44 -6.28 1.65
N VAL A 45 -11.24 -6.07 1.09
CA VAL A 45 -10.33 -5.02 1.55
C VAL A 45 -10.77 -3.67 0.98
N GLU A 46 -11.47 -2.90 1.80
CA GLU A 46 -11.94 -1.56 1.45
C GLU A 46 -10.87 -0.49 1.69
N LEU A 47 -10.14 -0.15 0.63
CA LEU A 47 -9.25 1.02 0.59
C LEU A 47 -9.85 2.11 -0.30
N VAL A 48 -9.98 3.31 0.26
CA VAL A 48 -10.66 4.44 -0.38
C VAL A 48 -9.64 5.36 -1.03
N ALA A 49 -9.84 5.70 -2.30
CA ALA A 49 -8.97 6.65 -3.01
C ALA A 49 -8.92 8.00 -2.29
N GLY A 50 -7.72 8.56 -2.16
CA GLY A 50 -7.45 9.80 -1.43
C GLY A 50 -7.30 9.64 0.08
N GLN A 51 -7.66 8.49 0.67
CA GLN A 51 -7.41 8.25 2.09
C GLN A 51 -5.99 7.76 2.36
N ARG A 52 -5.52 8.10 3.56
CA ARG A 52 -4.21 7.72 4.08
C ARG A 52 -4.32 6.49 4.97
N TYR A 53 -3.34 5.62 4.83
CA TYR A 53 -3.20 4.38 5.59
C TYR A 53 -1.72 4.15 5.92
N ARG A 54 -1.46 3.19 6.80
CA ARG A 54 -0.10 2.73 7.11
C ARG A 54 0.09 1.32 6.56
N LEU A 55 1.19 1.12 5.84
CA LEU A 55 1.66 -0.17 5.36
C LEU A 55 2.75 -0.67 6.32
N VAL A 56 2.64 -1.92 6.76
CA VAL A 56 3.67 -2.61 7.56
C VAL A 56 4.08 -3.87 6.81
N LEU A 57 5.34 -3.93 6.40
CA LEU A 57 5.93 -5.08 5.72
C LEU A 57 6.31 -6.16 6.73
N ALA A 58 6.28 -7.42 6.31
CA ALA A 58 6.63 -8.56 7.15
C ALA A 58 8.11 -8.56 7.60
N ASP A 59 8.98 -7.79 6.93
CA ASP A 59 10.38 -7.59 7.33
C ASP A 59 10.57 -6.48 8.38
N GLY A 60 9.47 -5.90 8.87
CA GLY A 60 9.47 -4.87 9.90
C GLY A 60 9.47 -3.44 9.38
N ARG A 61 9.67 -3.24 8.06
CA ARG A 61 9.61 -1.89 7.49
C ARG A 61 8.18 -1.35 7.46
N ALA A 62 8.01 -0.05 7.63
CA ALA A 62 6.71 0.60 7.61
C ALA A 62 6.74 1.96 6.92
N GLY A 63 5.60 2.33 6.35
CA GLY A 63 5.44 3.61 5.66
C GLY A 63 3.97 3.99 5.54
N ASP A 64 3.71 5.28 5.61
CA ASP A 64 2.36 5.79 5.34
C ASP A 64 2.17 5.95 3.83
N PHE A 65 0.96 5.72 3.33
CA PHE A 65 0.63 5.88 1.93
C PHE A 65 -0.77 6.46 1.73
N VAL A 66 -1.00 7.03 0.55
CA VAL A 66 -2.31 7.44 0.07
C VAL A 66 -2.73 6.55 -1.08
N VAL A 67 -3.99 6.11 -1.09
CA VAL A 67 -4.55 5.36 -2.21
C VAL A 67 -4.75 6.29 -3.40
N ARG A 68 -4.09 6.00 -4.53
CA ARG A 68 -4.21 6.80 -5.75
C ARG A 68 -5.38 6.33 -6.62
N ARG A 69 -5.45 5.02 -6.83
CA ARG A 69 -6.46 4.41 -7.70
C ARG A 69 -6.82 3.02 -7.18
N ASN A 70 -8.10 2.77 -7.03
CA ASN A 70 -8.62 1.43 -6.74
C ASN A 70 -9.27 0.91 -8.02
N THR A 71 -8.60 -0.01 -8.72
CA THR A 71 -9.11 -0.58 -9.98
C THR A 71 -9.53 -2.01 -9.73
N ALA A 72 -10.80 -2.32 -9.97
CA ALA A 72 -11.27 -3.70 -10.01
C ALA A 72 -10.65 -4.40 -11.23
N ALA A 73 -9.90 -5.48 -11.01
CA ALA A 73 -9.18 -6.18 -12.07
C ALA A 73 -9.97 -7.35 -12.69
N GLY A 74 -11.27 -7.45 -12.41
CA GLY A 74 -12.09 -8.62 -12.77
C GLY A 74 -11.79 -9.83 -11.87
N GLY A 75 -12.83 -10.54 -11.41
CA GLY A 75 -12.71 -11.59 -10.38
C GLY A 75 -12.78 -11.08 -8.94
N LEU A 76 -12.38 -11.90 -7.96
CA LEU A 76 -12.43 -11.57 -6.52
C LEU A 76 -11.26 -10.69 -6.04
N THR A 77 -10.32 -10.33 -6.91
CA THR A 77 -9.10 -9.58 -6.58
C THR A 77 -9.11 -8.18 -7.19
N ARG A 78 -8.54 -7.23 -6.46
CA ARG A 78 -8.39 -5.82 -6.88
C ARG A 78 -6.92 -5.43 -6.86
N ALA A 79 -6.54 -4.56 -7.79
CA ALA A 79 -5.23 -3.94 -7.84
C ALA A 79 -5.37 -2.49 -7.38
N ILE A 80 -4.69 -2.14 -6.30
CA ILE A 80 -4.82 -0.84 -5.65
C ILE A 80 -3.47 -0.13 -5.73
N ALA A 81 -3.42 0.93 -6.52
CA ALA A 81 -2.23 1.75 -6.68
C ALA A 81 -2.10 2.72 -5.49
N ILE A 82 -0.93 2.75 -4.88
CA ILE A 82 -0.61 3.57 -3.70
C ILE A 82 0.61 4.45 -3.93
N HIS A 83 0.64 5.59 -3.25
CA HIS A 83 1.76 6.50 -3.22
C HIS A 83 2.19 6.73 -1.77
N GLY A 84 3.46 6.45 -1.48
CA GLY A 84 4.08 6.65 -0.20
C GLY A 84 4.14 8.11 0.22
N VAL A 85 4.02 8.35 1.52
CA VAL A 85 4.21 9.66 2.15
C VAL A 85 5.52 9.62 2.93
N GLY A 86 6.57 10.19 2.34
CA GLY A 86 7.94 10.11 2.86
C GLY A 86 8.56 8.74 2.68
N SER A 87 9.74 8.52 3.27
CA SER A 87 10.51 7.29 3.11
C SER A 87 9.89 6.11 3.88
N MET A 88 9.95 4.92 3.27
CA MET A 88 9.76 3.66 4.00
C MET A 88 10.90 3.50 5.02
N LYS A 89 10.57 3.23 6.29
CA LYS A 89 11.53 3.05 7.38
C LYS A 89 11.64 1.61 7.78
#